data_AF-A0A9E0BC07-F1
#
_entry.id   AF-A0A9E0BC07-F1
#
_cell.length_a   1.000
_cell.length_b   1.000
_cell.length_c   1.000
_cell.angle_alpha   90.00
_cell.angle_beta   90.00
_cell.angle_gamma   90.00
#
_symmetry.space_group_name_H-M   'P 1'
#
loop_
_entity.id
_entity.type
_entity.pdbx_description
1 polymer ?
#
loop_
_entity_poly.entity_id
_entity_poly.type
_entity_poly.pdbx_seq_one_letter_code
_entity_poly.pdbx_strand_id
1 'polypeptide(L)'
;MHKRKKKDAPEVNASSMADIAFLLLIFFLVTTEISIDEGINVTLPPYTDVPPPPVESNNRNTLTVNVNSRDQLLVEENVMEVTQLRDFTKKFINNNGADPTMSDSPLDAIVSFKGDRGTSYNMYIEVYNELRGAYSDLRDDVSKRKYGKVMNDLTDSVRIDEIKTMYPIRISEAEPTEFGATKK
;
A
#
# COMPACT_ATOMS: atom_id res chain seq x y z
N MET A 1 -65.07 -56.95 -12.07
CA MET A 1 -64.47 -55.61 -11.98
C MET A 1 -63.02 -55.74 -11.54
N HIS A 2 -62.04 -55.43 -12.39
CA HIS A 2 -60.63 -55.42 -12.03
C HIS A 2 -60.24 -54.05 -11.45
N LYS A 3 -59.88 -53.99 -10.15
CA LYS A 3 -59.35 -52.77 -9.53
C LYS A 3 -57.91 -52.54 -10.00
N ARG A 4 -57.66 -51.45 -10.72
CA ARG A 4 -56.30 -50.96 -11.04
C ARG A 4 -55.58 -50.56 -9.75
N LYS A 5 -54.44 -51.19 -9.45
CA LYS A 5 -53.47 -50.69 -8.47
C LYS A 5 -52.89 -49.37 -9.01
N LYS A 6 -52.97 -48.29 -8.22
CA LYS A 6 -52.18 -47.07 -8.46
C LYS A 6 -50.71 -47.41 -8.27
N LYS A 7 -49.85 -47.02 -9.22
CA LYS A 7 -48.40 -47.03 -9.05
C LYS A 7 -48.05 -45.84 -8.16
N ASP A 8 -47.40 -46.09 -7.03
CA ASP A 8 -46.83 -45.03 -6.21
C ASP A 8 -45.72 -44.32 -7.00
N ALA A 9 -45.67 -42.99 -6.84
CA ALA A 9 -44.68 -42.16 -7.52
C ALA A 9 -43.27 -42.51 -7.00
N PRO A 10 -42.24 -42.47 -7.86
CA PRO A 10 -40.88 -42.77 -7.44
C PRO A 10 -40.43 -41.77 -6.37
N GLU A 11 -40.09 -42.27 -5.18
CA GLU A 11 -39.55 -41.47 -4.09
C GLU A 11 -38.13 -41.01 -4.44
N VAL A 12 -37.90 -39.71 -4.38
CA VAL A 12 -36.56 -39.12 -4.55
C VAL A 12 -35.79 -39.30 -3.26
N ASN A 13 -34.53 -39.74 -3.35
CA ASN A 13 -33.70 -40.03 -2.20
C ASN A 13 -33.26 -38.73 -1.50
N ALA A 14 -34.11 -38.23 -0.61
CA ALA A 14 -33.96 -36.96 0.09
C ALA A 14 -32.72 -36.93 1.01
N SER A 15 -32.28 -38.10 1.52
CA SER A 15 -31.08 -38.22 2.35
C SER A 15 -29.82 -37.79 1.59
N SER A 16 -29.65 -38.29 0.35
CA SER A 16 -28.48 -37.96 -0.46
C SER A 16 -28.51 -36.52 -0.97
N MET A 17 -29.71 -35.98 -1.21
CA MET A 17 -29.88 -34.57 -1.57
C MET A 17 -29.52 -33.64 -0.40
N ALA A 18 -29.91 -34.01 0.82
CA ALA A 18 -29.62 -33.26 2.03
C ALA A 18 -28.12 -33.23 2.35
N ASP A 19 -27.40 -34.36 2.22
CA ASP A 19 -25.95 -34.42 2.45
C ASP A 19 -25.16 -33.51 1.51
N ILE A 20 -25.48 -33.53 0.21
CA ILE A 20 -24.80 -32.70 -0.79
C ILE A 20 -25.10 -31.21 -0.53
N ALA A 21 -26.35 -30.86 -0.21
CA ALA A 21 -26.71 -29.50 0.11
C ALA A 21 -26.00 -28.99 1.38
N PHE A 22 -25.87 -29.85 2.40
CA PHE A 22 -25.20 -29.50 3.66
C PHE A 22 -23.69 -29.31 3.50
N LEU A 23 -23.02 -30.18 2.73
CA LEU A 23 -21.61 -30.02 2.38
C LEU A 23 -21.34 -28.74 1.59
N LEU A 24 -22.21 -28.40 0.64
CA LEU A 24 -22.11 -27.14 -0.10
C LEU A 24 -22.31 -25.93 0.82
N LEU A 25 -23.22 -26.01 1.79
CA LEU A 25 -23.48 -24.93 2.74
C LEU A 25 -22.28 -24.73 3.68
N ILE A 26 -21.67 -25.81 4.18
CA ILE A 26 -20.42 -25.74 4.96
C ILE A 26 -19.28 -25.20 4.08
N PHE A 27 -19.14 -25.68 2.84
CA PHE A 27 -18.10 -25.20 1.93
C PHE A 27 -18.25 -23.69 1.68
N PHE A 28 -19.45 -23.21 1.37
CA PHE A 28 -19.69 -21.78 1.23
C PHE A 28 -19.43 -21.04 2.54
N LEU A 29 -19.95 -21.51 3.68
CA LEU A 29 -19.73 -20.87 4.98
C LEU A 29 -18.24 -20.76 5.37
N VAL A 30 -17.46 -21.81 5.12
CA VAL A 30 -16.02 -21.86 5.44
C VAL A 30 -15.19 -21.01 4.47
N THR A 31 -15.56 -20.98 3.18
CA THR A 31 -14.84 -20.21 2.16
C THR A 31 -15.30 -18.76 2.05
N THR A 32 -16.46 -18.38 2.61
CA THR A 32 -16.94 -16.98 2.63
C THR A 32 -16.29 -16.11 3.69
N GLU A 33 -15.62 -16.71 4.69
CA GLU A 33 -14.75 -16.02 5.64
C GLU A 33 -13.38 -15.69 5.00
N ILE A 34 -13.37 -15.15 3.78
CA ILE A 34 -12.20 -14.39 3.34
C ILE A 34 -12.28 -13.09 4.13
N SER A 35 -11.62 -13.07 5.28
CA SER A 35 -11.31 -11.84 5.99
C SER A 35 -10.54 -10.95 5.03
N ILE A 36 -11.22 -9.95 4.48
CA ILE A 36 -10.58 -8.91 3.68
C ILE A 36 -9.96 -7.97 4.71
N ASP A 37 -8.70 -8.23 5.09
CA ASP A 37 -7.93 -7.22 5.82
C ASP A 37 -8.06 -5.91 5.04
N GLU A 38 -8.44 -4.83 5.73
CA GLU A 38 -8.69 -3.52 5.11
C GLU A 38 -7.49 -3.14 4.24
N GLY A 39 -7.65 -3.28 2.93
CA GLY A 39 -6.58 -3.02 1.99
C GLY A 39 -6.12 -1.57 2.04
N ILE A 40 -4.85 -1.33 1.70
CA ILE A 40 -4.32 0.02 1.55
C ILE A 40 -5.15 0.78 0.52
N ASN A 41 -5.78 1.88 0.92
CA ASN A 41 -6.49 2.75 -0.01
C ASN A 41 -5.46 3.56 -0.84
N VAL A 42 -5.02 2.98 -1.94
CA VAL A 42 -4.11 3.59 -2.92
C VAL A 42 -4.94 4.10 -4.10
N THR A 43 -4.90 5.41 -4.33
CA THR A 43 -5.36 5.97 -5.61
C THR A 43 -4.29 5.68 -6.65
N LEU A 44 -4.66 4.96 -7.70
CA LEU A 44 -3.76 4.75 -8.83
C LEU A 44 -3.42 6.10 -9.49
N PRO A 45 -2.18 6.28 -9.97
CA PRO A 45 -1.85 7.40 -10.83
C PRO A 45 -2.78 7.44 -12.05
N PRO A 46 -3.04 8.63 -12.62
CA PRO A 46 -3.80 8.74 -13.86
C PRO A 46 -3.13 7.92 -14.97
N TYR A 47 -3.93 7.17 -15.74
CA TYR A 47 -3.43 6.43 -16.89
C TYR A 47 -2.90 7.40 -17.97
N THR A 48 -1.70 7.13 -18.49
CA THR A 48 -1.07 7.89 -19.58
C THR A 48 -0.62 6.95 -20.69
N ASP A 49 -0.94 7.26 -21.95
CA ASP A 49 -0.48 6.50 -23.13
C ASP A 49 1.02 6.63 -23.39
N VAL A 50 1.66 7.61 -22.74
CA VAL A 50 3.10 7.78 -22.74
C VAL A 50 3.66 6.87 -21.64
N PRO A 51 4.58 5.94 -21.97
CA PRO A 51 5.33 5.23 -20.95
C PRO A 51 5.91 6.23 -19.96
N PRO A 52 5.85 5.98 -18.64
CA PRO A 52 6.52 6.85 -17.70
C PRO A 52 7.98 7.00 -18.15
N PRO A 53 8.52 8.24 -18.20
CA PRO A 53 9.91 8.42 -18.58
C PRO A 53 10.77 7.49 -17.72
N PRO A 54 11.87 6.93 -18.26
CA PRO A 54 12.85 6.24 -17.43
C PRO A 54 13.12 7.13 -16.23
N VAL A 55 12.98 6.58 -15.02
CA VAL A 55 13.36 7.31 -13.82
C VAL A 55 14.87 7.50 -13.94
N GLU A 56 15.29 8.63 -14.51
CA GLU A 56 16.66 9.06 -14.44
C GLU A 56 16.90 9.25 -12.94
N SER A 57 17.56 8.27 -12.34
CA SER A 57 18.01 8.34 -10.97
C SER A 57 19.05 9.45 -10.90
N ASN A 58 18.59 10.70 -10.86
CA ASN A 58 19.38 11.72 -10.22
C ASN A 58 19.42 11.29 -8.76
N ASN A 59 20.45 10.51 -8.39
CA ASN A 59 20.59 9.84 -7.09
C ASN A 59 20.32 10.79 -5.92
N ARG A 60 20.53 12.09 -6.12
CA ARG A 60 20.28 13.13 -5.14
C ARG A 60 18.80 13.33 -4.75
N ASN A 61 17.87 13.10 -5.67
CA ASN A 61 16.43 13.35 -5.48
C ASN A 61 15.61 12.09 -5.21
N THR A 62 16.25 10.92 -5.18
CA THR A 62 15.58 9.65 -4.89
C THR A 62 16.01 9.13 -3.53
N LEU A 63 15.05 8.99 -2.62
CA LEU A 63 15.24 8.30 -1.34
C LEU A 63 15.00 6.80 -1.54
N THR A 64 16.02 5.99 -1.28
CA THR A 64 15.95 4.54 -1.44
C THR A 64 15.60 3.88 -0.11
N VAL A 65 14.45 3.21 -0.08
CA VAL A 65 13.91 2.49 1.09
C VAL A 65 13.73 1.03 0.71
N ASN A 66 14.57 0.17 1.26
CA ASN A 66 14.51 -1.27 1.05
C ASN A 66 14.15 -2.00 2.35
N VAL A 67 13.40 -3.08 2.24
CA VAL A 67 13.19 -4.01 3.36
C VAL A 67 13.64 -5.40 2.91
N ASN A 68 14.44 -6.07 3.73
CA ASN A 68 14.90 -7.42 3.43
C ASN A 68 14.00 -8.50 4.04
N SER A 69 14.25 -9.76 3.69
CA SER A 69 13.55 -10.94 4.22
C SER A 69 13.69 -11.19 5.73
N ARG A 70 14.47 -10.39 6.45
CA ARG A 70 14.56 -10.40 7.92
C ARG A 70 13.82 -9.23 8.54
N ASP A 71 12.95 -8.57 7.79
CA ASP A 71 12.23 -7.35 8.19
C ASP A 71 13.15 -6.21 8.63
N GLN A 72 14.39 -6.18 8.12
CA GLN A 72 15.30 -5.08 8.39
C GLN A 72 15.11 -4.00 7.32
N LEU A 73 14.87 -2.78 7.79
CA LEU A 73 14.75 -1.59 6.97
C LEU A 73 16.14 -1.01 6.65
N LEU A 74 16.37 -0.77 5.37
CA LEU A 74 17.59 -0.20 4.79
C LEU A 74 17.20 1.11 4.08
N VAL A 75 17.68 2.23 4.60
CA VAL A 75 17.47 3.56 4.03
C VAL A 75 18.82 4.10 3.57
N GLU A 76 18.97 4.41 2.28
CA GLU A 76 20.27 4.81 1.70
C GLU A 76 21.40 3.84 2.07
N GLU A 77 21.13 2.52 1.95
CA GLU A 77 22.04 1.42 2.31
C GLU A 77 22.38 1.28 3.80
N ASN A 78 21.84 2.15 4.66
CA ASN A 78 22.05 2.11 6.10
C ASN A 78 20.87 1.46 6.83
N VAL A 79 21.15 0.62 7.81
CA VAL A 79 20.10 0.03 8.65
C VAL A 79 19.47 1.12 9.50
N MET A 80 18.14 1.21 9.46
CA MET A 80 17.36 2.21 10.19
C MET A 80 16.17 1.54 10.88
N GLU A 81 15.77 2.07 12.03
CA GLU A 81 14.53 1.66 12.70
C GLU A 81 13.32 2.30 12.01
N VAL A 82 12.22 1.56 11.87
CA VAL A 82 10.99 2.05 11.20
C VAL A 82 10.47 3.34 11.85
N THR A 83 10.58 3.45 13.18
CA THR A 83 10.18 4.65 13.94
C THR A 83 10.90 5.93 13.54
N GLN A 84 12.10 5.82 12.96
CA GLN A 84 12.92 6.96 12.51
C GLN A 84 12.63 7.33 11.06
N LEU A 85 12.03 6.42 10.29
CA LEU A 85 11.82 6.57 8.85
C LEU A 85 11.03 7.84 8.53
N ARG A 86 9.94 8.10 9.26
CA ARG A 86 9.10 9.29 9.03
C ARG A 86 9.89 10.59 9.18
N ASP A 87 10.64 10.74 10.25
CA ASP A 87 11.43 11.96 10.47
C ASP A 87 12.56 12.11 9.45
N PHE A 88 13.16 11.00 9.04
CA PHE A 88 14.17 11.01 7.98
C PHE A 88 13.57 11.41 6.63
N THR A 89 12.45 10.82 6.24
CA THR A 89 11.73 11.14 4.99
C THR A 89 11.30 12.60 4.98
N LYS A 90 10.82 13.16 6.09
CA LYS A 90 10.50 14.60 6.20
C LYS A 90 11.72 15.49 5.92
N LYS A 91 12.86 15.16 6.54
CA LYS A 91 14.11 15.90 6.33
C LYS A 91 14.56 15.83 4.87
N PHE A 92 14.50 14.64 4.27
CA PHE A 92 14.85 14.44 2.88
C PHE A 92 13.99 15.29 1.93
N ILE A 93 12.66 15.24 2.08
CA ILE A 93 11.73 15.97 1.21
C ILE A 93 11.84 17.48 1.40
N ASN A 94 11.96 17.95 2.65
CA ASN A 94 11.97 19.39 2.97
C ASN A 94 13.38 20.00 3.03
N ASN A 95 14.38 19.32 2.49
CA ASN A 95 15.76 19.81 2.45
C ASN A 95 15.91 21.09 1.61
N ASN A 96 15.12 21.23 0.54
CA ASN A 96 15.16 22.38 -0.37
C ASN A 96 16.59 22.69 -0.90
N GLY A 97 17.39 21.65 -1.15
CA GLY A 97 18.74 21.77 -1.70
C GLY A 97 19.82 22.24 -0.72
N ALA A 98 19.54 22.35 0.59
CA ALA A 98 20.51 22.75 1.60
C ALA A 98 21.64 21.72 1.76
N ASP A 99 21.30 20.43 1.82
CA ASP A 99 22.24 19.32 1.83
C ASP A 99 22.44 18.75 0.39
N PRO A 100 23.69 18.56 -0.08
CA PRO A 100 24.00 17.88 -1.34
C PRO A 100 23.54 16.42 -1.41
N THR A 101 23.32 15.76 -0.28
CA THR A 101 22.92 14.35 -0.20
C THR A 101 21.41 14.13 -0.14
N MET A 102 20.63 15.21 -0.06
CA MET A 102 19.16 15.17 0.05
C MET A 102 18.50 15.94 -1.10
N SER A 103 17.18 15.86 -1.17
CA SER A 103 16.42 16.40 -2.30
C SER A 103 16.55 17.93 -2.46
N ASP A 104 16.59 18.36 -3.73
CA ASP A 104 16.59 19.74 -4.16
C ASP A 104 15.25 20.44 -3.88
N SER A 105 14.13 19.73 -4.05
CA SER A 105 12.79 20.28 -3.79
C SER A 105 11.77 19.20 -3.45
N PRO A 106 10.71 19.51 -2.69
CA PRO A 106 9.61 18.57 -2.45
C PRO A 106 8.91 18.09 -3.73
N LEU A 107 9.01 18.86 -4.82
CA LEU A 107 8.44 18.50 -6.12
C LEU A 107 9.30 17.48 -6.85
N ASP A 108 10.60 17.48 -6.64
CA ASP A 108 11.54 16.58 -7.32
C ASP A 108 11.84 15.32 -6.49
N ALA A 109 11.55 15.36 -5.19
CA ALA A 109 11.71 14.24 -4.27
C ALA A 109 10.87 13.02 -4.68
N ILE A 110 11.54 11.88 -4.88
CA ILE A 110 10.94 10.58 -5.15
C ILE A 110 11.35 9.63 -4.02
N VAL A 111 10.41 8.89 -3.46
CA VAL A 111 10.70 7.80 -2.52
C VAL A 111 10.55 6.47 -3.24
N SER A 112 11.65 5.76 -3.45
CA SER A 112 11.63 4.40 -3.98
C SER A 112 11.50 3.42 -2.81
N PHE A 113 10.39 2.69 -2.77
CA PHE A 113 10.16 1.67 -1.76
C PHE A 113 10.18 0.27 -2.41
N LYS A 114 10.92 -0.64 -1.80
CA LYS A 114 11.08 -2.00 -2.31
C LYS A 114 11.21 -3.01 -1.18
N GLY A 115 10.30 -3.99 -1.17
CA GLY A 115 10.40 -5.15 -0.29
C GLY A 115 11.06 -6.34 -0.98
N ASP A 116 11.85 -7.11 -0.24
CA ASP A 116 12.25 -8.46 -0.63
C ASP A 116 11.06 -9.42 -0.53
N ARG A 117 11.08 -10.52 -1.29
CA ARG A 117 10.00 -11.53 -1.32
C ARG A 117 9.71 -12.17 0.03
N GLY A 118 10.71 -12.20 0.92
CA GLY A 118 10.56 -12.74 2.27
C GLY A 118 10.13 -11.73 3.33
N THR A 119 9.89 -10.46 2.96
CA THR A 119 9.44 -9.42 3.88
C THR A 119 8.05 -9.74 4.40
N SER A 120 7.81 -9.57 5.70
CA SER A 120 6.48 -9.74 6.26
C SER A 120 5.54 -8.63 5.79
N TYR A 121 4.27 -8.98 5.61
CA TYR A 121 3.26 -8.01 5.21
C TYR A 121 3.12 -6.87 6.24
N ASN A 122 3.21 -7.18 7.53
CA ASN A 122 3.16 -6.16 8.59
C ASN A 122 4.29 -5.14 8.46
N MET A 123 5.53 -5.59 8.25
CA MET A 123 6.67 -4.70 8.06
C MET A 123 6.48 -3.80 6.82
N TYR A 124 5.97 -4.36 5.72
CA TYR A 124 5.62 -3.58 4.52
C TYR A 124 4.63 -2.46 4.84
N ILE A 125 3.56 -2.76 5.57
CA ILE A 125 2.52 -1.80 5.94
C ILE A 125 3.05 -0.74 6.90
N GLU A 126 3.85 -1.13 7.89
CA GLU A 126 4.47 -0.19 8.83
C GLU A 126 5.35 0.82 8.10
N VAL A 127 6.23 0.35 7.22
CA VAL A 127 7.08 1.22 6.39
C VAL A 127 6.23 2.13 5.52
N TYR A 128 5.22 1.59 4.84
CA TYR A 128 4.34 2.39 3.99
C TYR A 128 3.59 3.48 4.78
N ASN A 129 3.13 3.17 5.99
CA ASN A 129 2.45 4.10 6.89
C ASN A 129 3.39 5.22 7.34
N GLU A 130 4.64 4.93 7.67
CA GLU A 130 5.62 5.95 8.06
C GLU A 130 5.96 6.88 6.89
N LEU A 131 6.10 6.34 5.67
CA LEU A 131 6.32 7.13 4.47
C LEU A 131 5.13 8.06 4.17
N ARG A 132 3.90 7.54 4.20
CA ARG A 132 2.69 8.38 4.04
C ARG A 132 2.54 9.38 5.18
N GLY A 133 2.87 8.98 6.40
CA GLY A 133 2.86 9.83 7.60
C GLY A 133 3.77 11.04 7.42
N ALA A 134 4.95 10.86 6.82
CA ALA A 134 5.87 11.96 6.54
C ALA A 134 5.25 13.02 5.61
N TYR A 135 4.57 12.60 4.54
CA TYR A 135 3.85 13.53 3.66
C TYR A 135 2.67 14.20 4.37
N SER A 136 1.95 13.47 5.23
CA SER A 136 0.84 14.04 6.01
C SER A 136 1.33 15.15 6.92
N ASP A 137 2.38 14.90 7.69
CA ASP A 137 3.01 15.87 8.59
C ASP A 137 3.46 17.13 7.82
N LEU A 138 4.15 16.97 6.69
CA LEU A 138 4.62 18.11 5.87
C LEU A 138 3.46 18.96 5.36
N ARG A 139 2.39 18.31 4.89
CA ARG A 139 1.18 19.00 4.41
C ARG A 139 0.45 19.70 5.55
N ASP A 140 0.36 19.06 6.72
CA ASP A 140 -0.22 19.65 7.93
C ASP A 140 0.57 20.87 8.40
N ASP A 141 1.90 20.82 8.38
CA ASP A 141 2.75 21.94 8.77
C ASP A 141 2.57 23.14 7.84
N VAL A 142 2.39 22.91 6.53
CA VAL A 142 2.08 23.97 5.57
C VAL A 142 0.66 24.50 5.79
N SER A 143 -0.30 23.62 6.00
CA SER A 143 -1.70 23.98 6.28
C SER A 143 -1.82 24.88 7.51
N LYS A 144 -1.15 24.50 8.60
CA LYS A 144 -1.11 25.28 9.85
C LYS A 144 -0.44 26.63 9.64
N ARG A 145 0.68 26.69 8.91
CA ARG A 145 1.38 27.95 8.64
C ARG A 145 0.60 28.91 7.74
N LYS A 146 -0.06 28.41 6.68
CA LYS A 146 -0.80 29.24 5.72
C LYS A 146 -2.22 29.60 6.18
N TYR A 147 -2.94 28.64 6.79
CA TYR A 147 -4.37 28.76 7.06
C TYR A 147 -4.74 28.62 8.54
N GLY A 148 -3.78 28.33 9.42
CA GLY A 148 -4.01 28.18 10.86
C GLY A 148 -4.82 26.94 11.25
N LYS A 149 -5.00 25.97 10.34
CA LYS A 149 -5.80 24.75 10.52
C LYS A 149 -5.02 23.52 10.11
N VAL A 150 -5.36 22.37 10.69
CA VAL A 150 -4.84 21.06 10.28
C VAL A 150 -5.45 20.70 8.91
N MET A 151 -4.76 19.88 8.11
CA MET A 151 -5.20 19.53 6.76
C MET A 151 -6.59 18.87 6.77
N ASN A 152 -6.85 18.01 7.75
CA ASN A 152 -8.13 17.31 7.90
C ASN A 152 -9.30 18.25 8.24
N ASP A 153 -9.02 19.43 8.80
CA ASP A 153 -10.04 20.42 9.15
C ASP A 153 -10.32 21.43 8.03
N LEU A 154 -9.54 21.37 6.93
CA LEU A 154 -9.80 22.17 5.75
C LEU A 154 -11.00 21.58 5.00
N THR A 155 -12.00 22.42 4.73
CA THR A 155 -13.15 22.05 3.88
C THR A 155 -13.00 22.60 2.45
N ASP A 156 -12.11 23.57 2.26
CA ASP A 156 -11.87 24.23 0.98
C ASP A 156 -11.00 23.37 0.07
N SER A 157 -11.61 22.83 -0.99
CA SER A 157 -10.95 21.94 -1.95
C SER A 157 -9.78 22.60 -2.69
N VAL A 158 -9.84 23.92 -2.91
CA VAL A 158 -8.77 24.66 -3.62
C VAL A 158 -7.51 24.72 -2.76
N ARG A 159 -7.67 24.99 -1.46
CA ARG A 159 -6.54 25.03 -0.51
C ARG A 159 -5.92 23.65 -0.31
N ILE A 160 -6.77 22.62 -0.25
CA ILE A 160 -6.33 21.22 -0.18
C ILE A 160 -5.47 20.87 -1.39
N ASP A 161 -5.92 21.26 -2.59
CA ASP A 161 -5.20 20.97 -3.83
C ASP A 161 -3.88 21.75 -3.94
N GLU A 162 -3.86 23.01 -3.50
CA GLU A 162 -2.63 23.82 -3.42
C GLU A 162 -1.57 23.12 -2.55
N ILE A 163 -1.96 22.62 -1.36
CA ILE A 163 -1.06 21.91 -0.45
C ILE A 163 -0.58 20.59 -1.07
N LYS A 164 -1.49 19.82 -1.68
CA LYS A 164 -1.14 18.57 -2.37
C LYS A 164 -0.18 18.79 -3.54
N THR A 165 -0.33 19.90 -4.24
CA THR A 165 0.55 20.29 -5.35
C THR A 165 1.92 20.71 -4.86
N MET A 166 2.03 21.40 -3.72
CA MET A 166 3.33 21.74 -3.12
C MET A 166 4.10 20.51 -2.62
N TYR A 167 3.40 19.51 -2.08
CA TYR A 167 3.99 18.25 -1.58
C TYR A 167 3.30 17.04 -2.22
N PRO A 168 3.59 16.74 -3.50
CA PRO A 168 3.01 15.60 -4.18
C PRO A 168 3.55 14.29 -3.58
N ILE A 169 2.68 13.32 -3.33
CA ILE A 169 3.14 11.98 -2.90
C ILE A 169 3.71 11.28 -4.12
N ARG A 170 5.00 10.96 -4.08
CA ARG A 170 5.74 10.27 -5.13
C ARG A 170 6.46 9.07 -4.54
N ILE A 171 5.67 8.06 -4.20
CA ILE A 171 6.19 6.77 -3.73
C ILE A 171 6.17 5.82 -4.92
N SER A 172 7.35 5.39 -5.35
CA SER A 172 7.53 4.40 -6.40
C SER A 172 7.76 3.04 -5.75
N GLU A 173 6.76 2.18 -5.83
CA GLU A 173 6.88 0.78 -5.43
C GLU A 173 7.46 -0.03 -6.61
N ALA A 174 8.52 -0.77 -6.34
CA ALA A 174 9.09 -1.71 -7.30
C ALA A 174 8.67 -3.15 -6.96
N GLU A 175 8.58 -4.00 -7.98
CA GLU A 175 8.31 -5.43 -7.75
C GLU A 175 9.36 -6.05 -6.81
N PRO A 176 8.95 -6.99 -5.94
CA PRO A 176 9.87 -7.66 -5.04
C PRO A 176 10.96 -8.40 -5.80
N THR A 177 12.22 -8.12 -5.48
CA THR A 177 13.38 -8.85 -6.02
C THR A 177 14.10 -9.61 -4.92
N GLU A 178 14.84 -10.67 -5.27
CA GLU A 178 15.73 -11.38 -4.33
C GLU A 178 16.88 -10.46 -3.87
N PHE A 179 16.67 -9.70 -2.79
CA PHE A 179 17.69 -8.82 -2.23
C PHE A 179 18.31 -9.51 -1.00
N GLY A 180 19.51 -10.08 -1.14
CA GLY A 180 20.22 -10.75 -0.05
C GLY A 180 20.30 -12.29 -0.15
N ALA A 181 19.91 -12.89 -1.28
CA ALA A 181 20.31 -14.26 -1.58
C ALA A 181 21.84 -14.29 -1.73
N THR A 182 22.54 -14.77 -0.70
CA THR A 182 23.97 -15.09 -0.77
C THR A 182 24.20 -15.90 -2.03
N LYS A 183 24.96 -15.34 -2.99
CA LYS A 183 25.56 -16.11 -4.07
C LYS A 183 26.36 -17.22 -3.40
N LYS A 184 25.87 -18.47 -3.52
CA LYS A 184 26.63 -19.66 -3.18
C LYS A 184 27.85 -19.79 -4.07
#